data_AF-A0A4Q3SUT1-F1
#
_entry.id   AF-A0A4Q3SUT1-F1
#
_cell.length_a   1.000
_cell.length_b   1.000
_cell.length_c   1.000
_cell.angle_alpha   90.00
_cell.angle_beta   90.00
_cell.angle_gamma   90.00
#
_symmetry.space_group_name_H-M   'P 1'
#
loop_
_entity.id
_entity.type
_entity.pdbx_description
1 polymer ?
#
loop_
_entity_poly.entity_id
_entity_poly.type
_entity_poly.pdbx_seq_one_letter_code
_entity_poly.pdbx_strand_id
1 'polypeptide(L)'
;MRPLFSFIPRPIRLAVFFAAVAVILYLTLAPNQDVPGSGMIWDKAAHTIAYGLLTLVGLFMSTRRRWMVVLGVWCLGVGVEIAQSLMGFGRQGDWHDALANSIGIFLAYVLWAIARRFKPK
;
A
#
# COMPACT_ATOMS: atom_id res chain seq x y z
N MET A 1 -22.68 6.23 9.48
CA MET A 1 -22.29 5.47 8.26
C MET A 1 -21.84 4.07 8.67
N ARG A 2 -22.59 3.03 8.33
CA ARG A 2 -22.09 1.66 8.50
C ARG A 2 -20.97 1.44 7.47
N PRO A 3 -19.75 1.08 7.89
CA PRO A 3 -18.68 0.77 6.96
C PRO A 3 -19.12 -0.38 6.04
N LEU A 4 -18.65 -0.37 4.78
CA LEU A 4 -19.00 -1.38 3.78
C LEU A 4 -18.76 -2.81 4.31
N PHE A 5 -17.81 -2.96 5.23
CA PHE A 5 -17.45 -4.19 5.93
C PHE A 5 -17.79 -4.20 7.42
N SER A 6 -18.85 -3.49 7.83
CA SER A 6 -19.28 -3.45 9.24
C SER A 6 -19.66 -4.81 9.82
N PHE A 7 -20.03 -5.76 8.96
CA PHE A 7 -20.30 -7.15 9.32
C PHE A 7 -19.01 -7.98 9.50
N ILE A 8 -17.85 -7.51 9.02
CA ILE A 8 -16.58 -8.23 9.20
C ILE A 8 -16.00 -7.89 10.57
N PRO A 9 -15.74 -8.90 11.42
CA PRO A 9 -15.05 -8.72 12.68
C PRO A 9 -13.74 -7.95 12.53
N ARG A 10 -13.47 -7.07 13.50
CA ARG A 10 -12.22 -6.30 13.56
C ARG A 10 -10.95 -7.15 13.41
N PRO A 11 -10.81 -8.36 14.02
CA PRO A 11 -9.59 -9.16 13.83
C PRO A 11 -9.38 -9.60 12.39
N ILE A 12 -10.45 -9.99 11.68
CA ILE A 12 -10.34 -10.43 10.28
C ILE A 12 -9.91 -9.27 9.38
N ARG A 13 -10.45 -8.07 9.59
CA ARG A 13 -10.04 -6.87 8.85
C ARG A 13 -8.57 -6.53 9.05
N LEU A 14 -8.07 -6.66 10.28
CA LEU A 14 -6.67 -6.45 10.59
C LEU A 14 -5.80 -7.54 9.94
N ALA A 15 -6.21 -8.80 10.02
CA ALA A 15 -5.49 -9.92 9.41
C ALA A 15 -5.34 -9.72 7.90
N VAL A 16 -6.41 -9.33 7.19
CA VAL A 16 -6.36 -9.03 5.75
C VAL A 16 -5.40 -7.88 5.45
N PHE A 17 -5.45 -6.80 6.23
CA PHE A 17 -4.55 -5.67 6.03
C PHE A 17 -3.08 -6.04 6.29
N PHE A 18 -2.78 -6.73 7.39
CA PHE A 18 -1.42 -7.16 7.71
C PHE A 18 -0.90 -8.22 6.75
N ALA A 19 -1.75 -9.10 6.22
CA ALA A 19 -1.38 -10.00 5.14
C ALA A 19 -0.99 -9.22 3.88
N ALA A 20 -1.75 -8.18 3.51
CA ALA A 20 -1.39 -7.31 2.39
C ALA A 20 -0.07 -6.57 2.64
N VAL A 21 0.17 -6.06 3.86
CA VAL A 21 1.45 -5.46 4.25
C VAL A 21 2.60 -6.45 4.09
N ALA A 22 2.44 -7.69 4.57
CA ALA A 22 3.48 -8.71 4.46
C ALA A 22 3.81 -9.04 2.99
N VAL A 23 2.78 -9.13 2.12
CA VAL A 23 2.98 -9.30 0.68
C VAL A 23 3.75 -8.12 0.08
N ILE A 24 3.37 -6.88 0.38
CA ILE A 24 4.10 -5.70 -0.13
C ILE A 24 5.54 -5.67 0.38
N LEU A 25 5.78 -6.00 1.65
CA LEU A 25 7.13 -6.09 2.20
C LEU A 25 7.97 -7.12 1.45
N TYR A 26 7.44 -8.31 1.19
CA TYR A 26 8.15 -9.32 0.41
C TYR A 26 8.46 -8.82 -1.02
N LEU A 27 7.45 -8.31 -1.73
CA LEU A 27 7.61 -7.85 -3.12
C LEU A 27 8.59 -6.67 -3.26
N THR A 28 8.73 -5.86 -2.21
CA THR A 28 9.59 -4.66 -2.25
C THR A 28 10.99 -4.94 -1.71
N LEU A 29 11.14 -5.76 -0.68
CA LEU A 29 12.42 -6.03 -0.03
C LEU A 29 13.19 -7.20 -0.64
N ALA A 30 12.51 -8.16 -1.28
CA ALA A 30 13.20 -9.27 -1.93
C ALA A 30 14.06 -8.78 -3.11
N PRO A 31 15.18 -9.45 -3.41
CA PRO A 31 15.95 -9.19 -4.62
C PRO A 31 15.06 -9.33 -5.86
N ASN A 32 15.22 -8.44 -6.84
CA ASN A 32 14.35 -8.41 -8.03
C ASN A 32 14.28 -9.76 -8.77
N GLN A 33 15.39 -10.49 -8.82
CA GLN A 33 15.46 -11.82 -9.45
C GLN A 33 14.59 -12.89 -8.76
N ASP A 34 14.26 -12.71 -7.48
CA ASP A 34 13.47 -13.65 -6.68
C ASP A 34 11.97 -13.31 -6.72
N VAL A 35 11.62 -12.13 -7.22
CA VAL A 35 10.22 -11.66 -7.33
C VAL A 35 9.62 -12.16 -8.65
N PRO A 36 8.56 -13.00 -8.62
CA PRO A 36 7.90 -13.47 -9.82
C PRO A 36 7.34 -12.30 -10.64
N GLY A 37 7.66 -12.26 -11.94
CA GLY A 37 7.19 -11.20 -12.84
C GLY A 37 7.94 -9.88 -12.70
N SER A 38 9.09 -9.85 -12.01
CA SER A 38 9.97 -8.68 -12.03
C SER A 38 10.35 -8.32 -13.46
N GLY A 39 10.35 -7.02 -13.76
CA GLY A 39 10.59 -6.48 -15.11
C GLY A 39 9.41 -6.54 -16.09
N MET A 40 8.30 -7.22 -15.76
CA MET A 40 7.10 -7.24 -16.63
C MET A 40 6.33 -5.91 -16.60
N ILE A 41 6.37 -5.22 -15.46
CA ILE A 41 5.78 -3.89 -15.26
C ILE A 41 6.93 -2.92 -15.02
N TRP A 42 6.82 -1.70 -15.55
CA TRP A 42 7.75 -0.64 -15.21
C TRP A 42 7.78 -0.45 -13.69
N ASP A 43 8.97 -0.53 -13.09
CA ASP A 43 9.20 -0.58 -11.65
C ASP A 43 8.42 0.51 -10.87
N LYS A 44 8.40 1.75 -11.38
CA LYS A 44 7.70 2.88 -10.74
C LYS A 44 6.17 2.74 -10.84
N ALA A 45 5.67 2.13 -11.92
CA ALA A 45 4.25 1.77 -12.01
C ALA A 45 3.91 0.64 -11.03
N ALA A 46 4.78 -0.35 -10.85
CA ALA A 46 4.59 -1.42 -9.88
C ALA A 46 4.51 -0.87 -8.44
N HIS A 47 5.41 0.06 -8.08
CA HIS A 47 5.38 0.78 -6.80
C HIS A 47 4.07 1.57 -6.62
N THR A 48 3.68 2.35 -7.63
CA THR A 48 2.43 3.13 -7.61
C THR A 48 1.20 2.23 -7.39
N ILE A 49 1.12 1.11 -8.11
CA ILE A 49 0.01 0.15 -8.01
C ILE A 49 0.01 -0.54 -6.64
N ALA A 50 1.16 -1.03 -6.19
CA ALA A 50 1.32 -1.75 -4.93
C ALA A 50 0.86 -0.92 -3.73
N TYR A 51 1.41 0.30 -3.59
CA TYR A 51 1.08 1.17 -2.47
C TYR A 51 -0.31 1.79 -2.60
N GLY A 52 -0.81 2.00 -3.83
CA GLY A 52 -2.19 2.39 -4.09
C GLY A 52 -3.19 1.33 -3.63
N LEU A 53 -2.99 0.07 -4.03
CA LEU A 53 -3.84 -1.05 -3.61
C LEU A 53 -3.79 -1.28 -2.10
N LEU A 54 -2.60 -1.24 -1.49
CA LEU A 54 -2.46 -1.36 -0.03
C LEU A 54 -3.23 -0.24 0.70
N THR A 55 -3.16 0.98 0.19
CA THR A 55 -3.91 2.13 0.72
C THR A 55 -5.41 1.93 0.58
N LEU A 56 -5.90 1.48 -0.58
CA LEU A 56 -7.32 1.19 -0.79
C LEU A 56 -7.82 0.11 0.18
N VAL A 57 -7.10 -1.01 0.31
CA VAL A 57 -7.44 -2.07 1.26
C VAL A 57 -7.53 -1.50 2.68
N GLY A 58 -6.53 -0.73 3.12
CA GLY A 58 -6.54 -0.10 4.43
C GLY A 58 -7.70 0.88 4.62
N LEU A 59 -8.03 1.70 3.62
CA LEU A 59 -9.13 2.68 3.67
C LEU A 59 -10.50 2.00 3.73
N PHE A 60 -10.70 0.88 3.02
CA PHE A 60 -11.91 0.08 3.06
C PHE A 60 -12.05 -0.72 4.35
N MET A 61 -10.93 -1.27 4.85
CA MET A 61 -10.88 -2.02 6.10
C MET A 61 -10.80 -1.11 7.33
N SER A 62 -10.66 0.21 7.20
CA SER A 62 -10.63 1.14 8.33
C SER A 62 -11.95 1.88 8.54
N THR A 63 -12.43 1.83 9.78
CA THR A 63 -13.71 2.41 10.18
C THR A 63 -13.56 3.71 10.95
N ARG A 64 -12.39 3.94 11.56
CA ARG A 64 -12.08 5.13 12.35
C ARG A 64 -10.65 5.56 12.04
N ARG A 65 -10.41 6.88 11.93
CA ARG A 65 -9.08 7.48 11.69
C ARG A 65 -8.39 7.03 10.41
N ARG A 66 -9.08 7.17 9.27
CA ARG A 66 -8.56 6.77 7.95
C ARG A 66 -7.27 7.49 7.54
N TRP A 67 -7.04 8.69 8.06
CA TRP A 67 -5.77 9.41 7.89
C TRP A 67 -4.57 8.63 8.46
N MET A 68 -4.76 7.82 9.51
CA MET A 68 -3.69 6.97 10.06
C MET A 68 -3.29 5.84 9.11
N VAL A 69 -4.21 5.38 8.25
CA VAL A 69 -3.88 4.39 7.21
C VAL A 69 -2.96 5.05 6.18
N VAL A 70 -3.33 6.22 5.68
CA VAL A 70 -2.55 6.97 4.70
C VAL A 70 -1.15 7.27 5.25
N LEU A 71 -1.08 7.80 6.48
CA LEU A 71 0.19 8.09 7.12
C LEU A 71 1.01 6.81 7.38
N GLY A 72 0.38 5.75 7.87
CA GLY A 72 1.05 4.48 8.16
C GLY A 72 1.63 3.82 6.91
N VAL A 73 0.88 3.80 5.80
CA VAL A 73 1.34 3.24 4.53
C VAL A 73 2.45 4.12 3.91
N TRP A 74 2.36 5.44 4.07
CA TRP A 74 3.43 6.34 3.64
C TRP A 74 4.72 6.14 4.43
N CYS A 75 4.63 6.06 5.77
CA CYS A 75 5.78 5.75 6.63
C CYS A 75 6.37 4.36 6.32
N LEU A 76 5.52 3.36 6.02
CA LEU A 76 5.97 2.05 5.58
C LEU A 76 6.78 2.16 4.28
N GLY A 77 6.29 2.89 3.29
CA GLY A 77 6.98 3.08 2.01
C GLY A 77 8.34 3.74 2.17
N VAL A 78 8.42 4.84 2.91
CA VAL A 78 9.70 5.50 3.21
C VAL A 78 10.64 4.57 3.98
N GLY A 79 10.11 3.83 4.96
CA GLY A 79 10.89 2.86 5.74
C GLY A 79 11.45 1.71 4.89
N VAL A 80 10.71 1.26 3.89
CA VAL A 80 11.15 0.24 2.94
C VAL A 80 12.30 0.75 2.07
N GLU A 81 12.21 1.97 1.53
CA GLU A 81 13.30 2.56 0.73
C GLU A 81 14.59 2.69 1.56
N ILE A 82 14.47 3.16 2.80
CA ILE A 82 15.60 3.24 3.74
C ILE A 82 16.16 1.83 4.01
N ALA A 83 15.29 0.84 4.24
CA ALA A 83 15.73 -0.53 4.47
C ALA A 83 16.47 -1.10 3.25
N GLN A 84 15.99 -0.87 2.04
CA GLN A 84 16.67 -1.26 0.80
C GLN A 84 18.06 -0.62 0.68
N SER A 85 18.20 0.67 1.01
CA SER A 85 19.51 1.35 1.00
C SER A 85 20.50 0.79 2.03
N LEU A 86 20.02 0.17 3.12
CA LEU A 86 20.87 -0.29 4.23
C LEU A 86 21.10 -1.82 4.24
N MET A 87 20.20 -2.61 3.68
CA MET A 87 20.18 -4.07 3.90
C MET A 87 21.22 -4.84 3.07
N GLY A 88 21.69 -4.29 1.94
CA GLY A 88 22.67 -4.95 1.08
C GLY A 88 22.20 -6.24 0.40
N PHE A 89 20.89 -6.54 0.44
CA PHE A 89 20.30 -7.78 -0.11
C PHE A 89 19.81 -7.62 -1.56
N GLY A 90 20.61 -7.01 -2.44
CA GLY A 90 20.33 -6.99 -3.88
C GLY A 90 19.17 -6.10 -4.34
N ARG A 91 18.52 -5.36 -3.44
CA ARG A 91 17.61 -4.26 -3.74
C ARG A 91 18.28 -2.93 -3.37
N GLN A 92 18.07 -1.89 -4.17
CA GLN A 92 18.59 -0.56 -3.91
C GLN A 92 17.41 0.39 -3.70
N GLY A 93 17.46 1.18 -2.61
CA GLY A 93 16.45 2.20 -2.37
C GLY A 93 16.59 3.36 -3.34
N ASP A 94 15.47 3.91 -3.78
CA ASP A 94 15.39 4.96 -4.80
C ASP A 94 14.35 6.02 -4.37
N TRP A 95 14.76 7.30 -4.35
CA TRP A 95 13.83 8.39 -4.04
C TRP A 95 12.69 8.50 -5.05
N HIS A 96 12.90 8.04 -6.29
CA HIS A 96 11.83 7.95 -7.28
C HIS A 96 10.79 6.89 -6.92
N ASP A 97 11.18 5.83 -6.21
CA ASP A 97 10.24 4.81 -5.72
C ASP A 97 9.46 5.34 -4.51
N ALA A 98 10.09 6.11 -3.62
CA ALA A 98 9.38 6.87 -2.58
C ALA A 98 8.31 7.81 -3.16
N LEU A 99 8.62 8.47 -4.27
CA LEU A 99 7.69 9.33 -5.00
C LEU A 99 6.55 8.51 -5.64
N ALA A 100 6.87 7.40 -6.30
CA ALA A 100 5.89 6.50 -6.89
C ALA A 100 4.91 5.93 -5.83
N ASN A 101 5.44 5.52 -4.67
CA ASN A 101 4.66 5.08 -3.52
C ASN A 101 3.68 6.19 -3.09
N SER A 102 4.18 7.43 -2.97
CA SER A 102 3.39 8.60 -2.58
C SER A 102 2.28 8.93 -3.60
N ILE A 103 2.56 8.82 -4.90
CA ILE A 103 1.58 9.00 -5.97
C ILE A 103 0.48 7.93 -5.85
N GLY A 104 0.84 6.66 -5.66
CA GLY A 104 -0.12 5.57 -5.49
C GLY A 104 -1.05 5.79 -4.30
N ILE A 105 -0.49 6.17 -3.15
CA ILE A 105 -1.24 6.51 -1.93
C ILE A 105 -2.21 7.67 -2.18
N PHE A 106 -1.75 8.74 -2.84
CA PHE A 106 -2.58 9.90 -3.15
C PHE A 106 -3.74 9.53 -4.09
N LEU A 107 -3.46 8.83 -5.20
CA LEU A 107 -4.48 8.38 -6.15
C LEU A 107 -5.51 7.47 -5.48
N ALA A 108 -5.07 6.52 -4.66
CA ALA A 108 -5.96 5.65 -3.89
C ALA A 108 -6.89 6.45 -2.96
N TYR A 109 -6.36 7.45 -2.25
CA TYR A 109 -7.15 8.31 -1.40
C TYR A 109 -8.18 9.13 -2.18
N VAL A 110 -7.79 9.71 -3.32
CA VAL A 110 -8.69 10.47 -4.20
C VAL A 110 -9.80 9.58 -4.75
N LEU A 111 -9.46 8.42 -5.32
CA LEU A 111 -10.43 7.44 -5.82
C LEU A 111 -11.42 7.02 -4.74
N TRP A 112 -10.92 6.71 -3.55
CA TRP A 112 -11.77 6.39 -2.41
C TRP A 112 -12.66 7.57 -1.98
N ALA A 113 -12.16 8.79 -2.00
CA ALA A 113 -12.94 9.99 -1.66
C ALA A 113 -14.06 10.24 -2.68
N ILE A 114 -13.78 10.06 -3.98
CA ILE A 114 -14.74 10.17 -5.07
C ILE A 114 -15.80 9.06 -4.96
N ALA A 115 -15.39 7.80 -4.79
CA ALA A 115 -16.30 6.66 -4.68
C ALA A 115 -17.30 6.81 -3.52
N ARG A 116 -16.92 7.50 -2.44
CA ARG A 116 -17.83 7.82 -1.33
C ARG A 116 -18.89 8.87 -1.67
N ARG A 117 -18.66 9.73 -2.68
CA ARG A 117 -19.64 10.73 -3.12
C ARG A 117 -20.76 10.13 -3.96
N PHE A 118 -20.52 9.00 -4.63
CA PHE A 118 -21.46 8.36 -5.54
C PHE A 118 -22.30 7.23 -4.93
N LYS A 119 -22.23 6.99 -3.61
CA LYS A 119 -23.12 6.00 -3.01
C LYS A 119 -24.56 6.52 -3.03
N PRO A 120 -25.50 5.86 -3.72
CA PRO A 120 -26.91 6.24 -3.66
C PRO A 120 -27.39 6.18 -2.21
N LYS A 121 -28.27 7.12 -1.85
CA LYS A 121 -28.86 7.24 -0.51
C LYS A 121 -29.50 5.93 -0.06
#